data_AF-A0A2G6JJY6-F1
#
_entry.id   AF-A0A2G6JJY6-F1
#
_cell.length_a   1.000
_cell.length_b   1.000
_cell.length_c   1.000
_cell.angle_alpha   90.00
_cell.angle_beta   90.00
_cell.angle_gamma   90.00
#
_symmetry.space_group_name_H-M   'P 1'
#
loop_
_entity.id
_entity.type
_entity.pdbx_description
1 polymer ?
#
loop_
_entity_poly.entity_id
_entity_poly.type
_entity_poly.pdbx_seq_one_letter_code
_entity_poly.pdbx_strand_id
1 'polypeptide(L)'
;MSREAEEPLVPERSERLVVTVGEIWREMQVSCPHRDLWRQYLEGEMAEDAAGYLRFHLEEAQCPYCYSTAEDLRRAEAETSKKTLNQVRERLIQSTLIGIGEARRRH
;
A
#
# COMPACT_ATOMS: atom_id res chain seq x y z
N MET A 1 -42.68 54.10 13.75
CA MET A 1 -42.64 53.07 14.80
C MET A 1 -41.95 51.86 14.21
N SER A 2 -40.90 51.43 14.89
CA SER A 2 -39.68 50.83 14.35
C SER A 2 -39.87 49.46 13.70
N ARG A 3 -39.18 49.24 12.56
CA ARG A 3 -38.87 47.91 12.05
C ARG A 3 -37.91 47.27 13.05
N GLU A 4 -38.37 46.28 13.78
CA GLU A 4 -37.51 45.36 14.52
C GLU A 4 -36.59 44.69 13.51
N ALA A 5 -35.29 44.97 13.63
CA ALA A 5 -34.27 44.31 12.84
C ALA A 5 -34.17 42.88 13.36
N GLU A 6 -34.63 41.93 12.56
CA GLU A 6 -34.43 40.52 12.80
C GLU A 6 -32.93 40.25 12.65
N GLU A 7 -32.23 40.20 13.78
CA GLU A 7 -30.84 39.79 13.88
C GLU A 7 -30.74 38.34 13.40
N PRO A 8 -29.92 38.02 12.38
CA PRO A 8 -29.85 36.67 11.88
C PRO A 8 -29.27 35.79 12.99
N LEU A 9 -30.07 34.83 13.45
CA LEU A 9 -29.62 33.71 14.28
C LEU A 9 -28.58 32.93 13.47
N VAL A 10 -27.31 33.34 13.57
CA VAL A 10 -26.20 32.50 13.13
C VAL A 10 -26.10 31.41 14.20
N PRO A 11 -26.49 30.16 13.91
CA PRO A 11 -26.37 29.11 14.91
C PRO A 11 -24.90 29.00 15.30
N GLU A 12 -24.61 29.09 16.59
CA GLU A 12 -23.26 28.86 17.09
C GLU A 12 -22.83 27.48 16.63
N ARG A 13 -21.88 27.47 15.70
CA ARG A 13 -21.30 26.24 15.16
C ARG A 13 -20.77 25.46 16.35
N SER A 14 -21.37 24.33 16.67
CA SER A 14 -20.95 23.55 17.83
C SER A 14 -19.45 23.23 17.69
N GLU A 15 -18.66 23.71 18.64
CA GLU A 15 -17.18 23.59 18.62
C GLU A 15 -16.70 22.13 18.55
N ARG A 16 -17.61 21.17 18.79
CA ARG A 16 -17.33 19.72 18.84
C ARG A 16 -17.45 18.98 17.51
N LEU A 17 -17.91 19.60 16.41
CA LEU A 17 -18.21 18.88 15.16
C LEU A 17 -17.71 19.62 13.90
N VAL A 18 -16.60 20.33 14.00
CA VAL A 18 -15.94 20.90 12.81
C VAL A 18 -15.00 19.87 12.21
N VAL A 19 -15.55 18.98 11.38
CA VAL A 19 -14.77 18.18 10.44
C VAL A 19 -14.96 18.75 9.05
N THR A 20 -13.87 18.84 8.31
CA THR A 20 -13.86 19.24 6.91
C THR A 20 -14.21 18.05 6.04
N VAL A 21 -14.77 18.33 4.86
CA VAL A 21 -15.02 17.29 3.84
C VAL A 21 -13.72 16.55 3.51
N GLY A 22 -12.59 17.25 3.46
CA GLY A 22 -11.28 16.66 3.18
C GLY A 22 -10.81 15.66 4.25
N GLU A 23 -11.10 15.92 5.52
CA GLU A 23 -10.77 14.99 6.62
C GLU A 23 -11.57 13.71 6.48
N ILE A 24 -12.91 13.81 6.35
CA ILE A 24 -13.77 12.64 6.16
C ILE A 24 -13.37 11.88 4.90
N TRP A 25 -13.07 12.58 3.79
CA TRP A 25 -12.70 11.93 2.54
C TRP A 25 -11.45 11.06 2.66
N ARG A 26 -10.43 11.53 3.40
CA ARG A 26 -9.20 10.76 3.65
C ARG A 26 -9.44 9.61 4.60
N GLU A 27 -10.18 9.84 5.70
CA GLU A 27 -10.51 8.82 6.68
C GLU A 27 -11.29 7.66 6.05
N MET A 28 -12.29 8.01 5.22
CA MET A 28 -13.12 7.05 4.51
C MET A 28 -12.44 6.48 3.26
N GLN A 29 -11.22 6.91 2.94
CA GLN A 29 -10.43 6.42 1.82
C GLN A 29 -11.20 6.47 0.47
N VAL A 30 -12.06 7.48 0.29
CA VAL A 30 -13.08 7.51 -0.78
C VAL A 30 -12.47 7.38 -2.17
N SER A 31 -11.27 7.92 -2.37
CA SER A 31 -10.53 7.83 -3.64
C SER A 31 -9.39 6.79 -3.61
N CYS A 32 -9.14 6.08 -2.51
CA CYS A 32 -8.01 5.14 -2.50
C CYS A 32 -8.35 3.90 -3.34
N PRO A 33 -7.46 3.47 -4.25
CA PRO A 33 -7.69 2.28 -5.06
C PRO A 33 -7.59 1.00 -4.21
N HIS A 34 -8.31 -0.03 -4.64
CA HIS A 34 -8.29 -1.34 -3.98
C HIS A 34 -6.88 -1.96 -4.02
N ARG A 35 -6.54 -2.74 -2.99
CA ARG A 35 -5.23 -3.40 -2.84
C ARG A 35 -4.81 -4.23 -4.05
N ASP A 36 -5.75 -4.88 -4.74
CA ASP A 36 -5.44 -5.69 -5.92
C ASP A 36 -4.98 -4.86 -7.13
N LEU A 37 -5.44 -3.61 -7.26
CA LEU A 37 -4.94 -2.69 -8.29
C LEU A 37 -3.47 -2.33 -8.03
N TRP A 38 -3.09 -2.16 -6.75
CA TRP A 38 -1.68 -1.96 -6.40
C TRP A 38 -0.81 -3.16 -6.77
N ARG A 39 -1.33 -4.38 -6.62
CA ARG A 39 -0.61 -5.57 -7.05
C ARG A 39 -0.36 -5.56 -8.57
N GLN A 40 -1.40 -5.35 -9.37
CA GLN A 40 -1.29 -5.27 -10.83
C GLN A 40 -0.36 -4.14 -11.29
N TYR A 41 -0.41 -2.99 -10.61
CA TYR A 41 0.49 -1.87 -10.86
C TYR A 41 1.96 -2.22 -10.59
N LEU A 42 2.24 -2.92 -9.47
CA LEU A 42 3.61 -3.35 -9.13
C LEU A 42 4.12 -4.46 -10.07
N GLU A 43 3.23 -5.32 -10.55
CA GLU A 43 3.53 -6.36 -11.55
C GLU A 43 3.75 -5.77 -12.96
N GLY A 44 3.34 -4.51 -13.19
CA GLY A 44 3.51 -3.82 -14.46
C GLY A 44 2.48 -4.25 -15.54
N GLU A 45 1.37 -4.86 -15.13
CA GLU A 45 0.36 -5.44 -16.04
C GLU A 45 -0.79 -4.48 -16.39
N MET A 46 -0.70 -3.21 -15.97
CA MET A 46 -1.79 -2.23 -16.07
C MET A 46 -1.61 -1.27 -17.25
N ALA A 47 -2.71 -0.85 -17.87
CA ALA A 47 -2.72 0.19 -18.90
C ALA A 47 -2.29 1.56 -18.33
N GLU A 48 -1.64 2.40 -19.15
CA GLU A 48 -1.02 3.65 -18.68
C GLU A 48 -2.01 4.60 -17.98
N ASP A 49 -3.21 4.77 -18.51
CA ASP A 49 -4.22 5.64 -17.91
C ASP A 49 -4.59 5.20 -16.48
N ALA A 50 -4.73 3.89 -16.27
CA ALA A 50 -4.99 3.33 -14.95
C ALA A 50 -3.76 3.47 -14.04
N ALA A 51 -2.57 3.24 -14.60
CA ALA A 51 -1.31 3.37 -13.86
C ALA A 51 -1.08 4.82 -13.40
N GLY A 52 -1.47 5.80 -14.22
CA GLY A 52 -1.42 7.22 -13.88
C GLY A 52 -2.26 7.58 -12.66
N TYR A 53 -3.45 6.98 -12.49
CA TYR A 53 -4.27 7.20 -11.29
C TYR A 53 -3.59 6.69 -10.01
N LEU A 54 -2.92 5.54 -10.08
CA LEU A 54 -2.18 5.00 -8.94
C LEU A 54 -0.92 5.83 -8.67
N ARG A 55 -0.18 6.20 -9.72
CA ARG A 55 0.97 7.10 -9.61
C ARG A 55 0.61 8.41 -8.93
N PHE A 56 -0.51 9.02 -9.35
CA PHE A 56 -1.10 10.20 -8.73
C PHE A 56 -1.25 10.08 -7.20
N HIS A 57 -1.74 8.94 -6.73
CA HIS A 57 -1.93 8.70 -5.30
C HIS A 57 -0.62 8.59 -4.51
N LEU A 58 0.45 8.13 -5.14
CA LEU A 58 1.77 7.98 -4.51
C LEU A 58 2.60 9.25 -4.56
N GLU A 59 2.66 9.91 -5.71
CA GLU A 59 3.65 10.95 -5.98
C GLU A 59 3.08 12.36 -5.72
N GLU A 60 1.85 12.63 -6.16
CA GLU A 60 1.23 13.96 -6.10
C GLU A 60 0.31 14.12 -4.89
N ALA A 61 -0.63 13.19 -4.69
CA ALA A 61 -1.54 13.22 -3.54
C ALA A 61 -0.86 12.77 -2.24
N GLN A 62 0.27 12.05 -2.36
CA GLN A 62 1.09 11.56 -1.25
C GLN A 62 0.25 10.86 -0.16
N CYS A 63 -0.67 10.00 -0.59
CA CYS A 63 -1.65 9.39 0.31
C CYS A 63 -0.97 8.34 1.22
N PRO A 64 -1.00 8.50 2.56
CA PRO A 64 -0.33 7.58 3.49
C PRO A 64 -0.83 6.13 3.39
N TYR A 65 -2.13 5.93 3.15
CA TYR A 65 -2.73 4.60 3.02
C TYR A 65 -2.23 3.88 1.76
N CYS A 66 -2.15 4.60 0.64
CA CYS A 66 -1.65 4.07 -0.63
C CYS A 66 -0.16 3.73 -0.52
N TYR A 67 0.63 4.62 0.09
CA TYR A 67 2.04 4.37 0.36
C TYR A 67 2.25 3.12 1.21
N SER A 68 1.55 2.99 2.33
CA SER A 68 1.64 1.80 3.21
C SER A 68 1.26 0.53 2.45
N THR A 69 0.16 0.56 1.68
CA THR A 69 -0.31 -0.61 0.94
C THR A 69 0.71 -1.07 -0.10
N ALA A 70 1.28 -0.14 -0.87
CA ALA A 70 2.31 -0.44 -1.87
C ALA A 70 3.59 -0.99 -1.22
N GLU A 71 4.03 -0.40 -0.11
CA GLU A 71 5.22 -0.87 0.62
C GLU A 71 5.03 -2.26 1.24
N ASP A 72 3.85 -2.55 1.80
CA ASP A 72 3.55 -3.88 2.34
C ASP A 72 3.52 -4.94 1.24
N LEU A 73 3.00 -4.61 0.05
CA LEU A 73 3.04 -5.49 -1.12
C LEU A 73 4.47 -5.76 -1.59
N ARG A 74 5.30 -4.72 -1.73
CA ARG A 74 6.73 -4.84 -2.11
C ARG A 74 7.50 -5.70 -1.10
N ARG A 75 7.24 -5.51 0.21
CA ARG A 75 7.87 -6.32 1.26
C ARG A 75 7.50 -7.79 1.15
N ALA A 76 6.21 -8.09 0.96
CA ALA A 76 5.72 -9.47 0.82
C ALA A 76 6.33 -10.18 -0.40
N GLU A 77 6.50 -9.46 -1.52
CA GLU A 77 7.18 -9.99 -2.72
C GLU A 77 8.66 -10.28 -2.44
N ALA A 78 9.37 -9.35 -1.81
CA ALA A 78 10.78 -9.52 -1.45
C ALA A 78 11.00 -10.69 -0.48
N GLU A 79 10.10 -10.89 0.49
CA GLU A 79 10.14 -12.03 1.42
C GLU A 79 9.91 -13.37 0.71
N THR A 80 8.95 -13.40 -0.22
CA THR A 80 8.66 -14.60 -1.02
C THR A 80 9.86 -15.00 -1.86
N SER A 81 10.48 -14.03 -2.53
CA SER A 81 11.71 -14.22 -3.31
C SER A 81 12.88 -14.74 -2.45
N LYS A 82 13.11 -14.15 -1.27
CA LYS A 82 14.15 -14.59 -0.33
C LYS A 82 13.92 -16.03 0.14
N LYS A 83 12.68 -16.41 0.45
CA LYS A 83 12.33 -17.78 0.87
C LYS A 83 12.66 -18.78 -0.23
N THR A 84 12.29 -18.48 -1.47
CA THR A 84 12.58 -19.33 -2.64
C THR A 84 14.08 -19.50 -2.85
N LEU A 85 14.86 -18.40 -2.79
CA LEU A 85 16.31 -18.45 -2.93
C LEU A 85 16.97 -19.28 -1.81
N ASN A 86 16.51 -19.14 -0.57
CA ASN A 86 17.02 -19.92 0.56
C ASN A 86 16.76 -21.42 0.38
N GLN A 87 15.57 -21.80 -0.11
CA GLN A 87 15.24 -23.20 -0.41
C GLN A 87 16.14 -23.78 -1.50
N VAL A 88 16.40 -23.02 -2.57
CA VAL A 88 17.31 -23.44 -3.65
C VAL A 88 18.73 -23.62 -3.11
N ARG A 89 19.21 -22.65 -2.32
CA ARG A 89 20.53 -22.70 -1.68
C ARG A 89 20.69 -23.92 -0.79
N GLU A 90 19.70 -24.23 0.05
CA GLU A 90 19.75 -25.39 0.95
C GLU A 90 19.86 -26.71 0.18
N ARG A 91 19.07 -26.89 -0.88
CA ARG A 91 19.12 -28.08 -1.75
C ARG A 91 20.50 -28.26 -2.41
N LEU A 92 21.10 -27.18 -2.89
CA LEU A 92 22.43 -27.22 -3.52
C LEU A 92 23.52 -27.61 -2.51
N ILE A 93 23.47 -27.06 -1.30
CA ILE A 93 24.40 -27.41 -0.22
C ILE A 93 24.24 -28.89 0.15
N GLN A 94 23.00 -29.36 0.35
CA GLN A 94 22.74 -30.75 0.70
C GLN A 94 23.25 -31.73 -0.38
N SER A 95 22.98 -31.45 -1.65
CA SER A 95 23.46 -32.27 -2.77
C SER A 95 24.99 -32.34 -2.81
N THR A 96 25.66 -31.20 -2.61
CA THR A 96 27.13 -31.12 -2.60
C THR A 96 27.72 -31.92 -1.44
N LEU A 97 27.16 -31.80 -0.24
CA LEU A 97 27.62 -32.55 0.94
C LEU A 97 27.46 -34.07 0.76
N ILE A 98 26.37 -34.52 0.14
CA ILE A 98 26.15 -35.94 -0.17
C ILE A 98 27.23 -36.43 -1.14
N GLY A 99 27.48 -35.70 -2.23
CA GLY A 99 28.50 -36.07 -3.23
C GLY A 99 29.92 -36.15 -2.63
N ILE A 100 30.29 -35.19 -1.78
CA ILE A 100 31.58 -35.21 -1.07
C ILE A 100 31.66 -36.41 -0.11
N GLY A 101 30.58 -36.70 0.62
CA GLY A 101 30.52 -37.86 1.52
C GLY A 101 30.63 -39.20 0.78
N GLU A 102 30.02 -39.31 -0.39
CA GLU A 102 30.13 -40.49 -1.26
C GLU A 102 31.53 -40.65 -1.86
N ALA A 103 32.18 -39.56 -2.25
CA ALA A 103 33.57 -39.60 -2.71
C ALA A 103 34.51 -40.07 -1.60
N ARG A 104 34.29 -39.62 -0.37
CA ARG A 104 35.08 -40.02 0.80
C ARG A 104 34.90 -41.49 1.19
N ARG A 105 33.74 -42.10 0.94
CA ARG A 105 33.49 -43.52 1.25
C ARG A 105 34.10 -44.50 0.24
N ARG A 106 34.54 -44.02 -0.93
CA ARG A 106 35.14 -44.85 -1.99
C ARG A 106 36.67 -44.97 -1.91
N HIS A 107 37.31 -44.26 -0.99
CA HIS A 107 38.73 -44.33 -0.68
C HIS A 107 38.93 -44.88 0.74
#